data_AF-A0A2N7QX75-F1
#
_entry.id   AF-A0A2N7QX75-F1
#
_cell.length_a   1.000
_cell.length_b   1.000
_cell.length_c   1.000
_cell.angle_alpha   90.00
_cell.angle_beta   90.00
_cell.angle_gamma   90.00
#
_symmetry.space_group_name_H-M   'P 1'
#
loop_
_entity.id
_entity.type
_entity.pdbx_description
1 polymer ?
#
loop_
_entity_poly.entity_id
_entity_poly.type
_entity_poly.pdbx_seq_one_letter_code
_entity_poly.pdbx_strand_id
1 'polypeptide(L)'
;MSVRLPAALAALILLAGCASTAPTKTSAPAIPAAPVATAPGATTPADDNLNAVAWSQTAIEHDLIYLQTYRDAQSHLLAAMADKQWDALPKDDRVAPAKGLKPAVVLDIDETVLDNSPYQARLVKSGGEYNEADWAAWCNEQRARALPGVVEFTQFAAQHGIAVIYISNRAKDLDQATLANLRKQGLPVSGPEAFLGLGTFVEDCEQIGTEKGCRRQLISHKYRILMQFGDQIGDFVTVLANNAEGRQKAMKPYMDWIGTRWFVLPNPTYGAWEPALFNNDYTAPRDERRRQKIQSLRTD
;
A
#
# COMPACT_ATOMS: atom_id res chain seq x y z
N MET A 1 -67.23 -17.30 17.09
CA MET A 1 -68.36 -17.54 18.02
C MET A 1 -67.76 -18.18 19.26
N SER A 2 -67.80 -17.66 20.48
CA SER A 2 -68.65 -16.65 21.08
C SER A 2 -67.97 -16.10 22.34
N VAL A 3 -68.19 -14.81 22.60
CA VAL A 3 -67.86 -14.09 23.84
C VAL A 3 -68.72 -14.63 25.00
N ARG A 4 -68.21 -14.61 26.24
CA ARG A 4 -68.85 -14.00 27.44
C ARG A 4 -68.11 -14.32 28.75
N LEU A 5 -67.69 -13.25 29.43
CA LEU A 5 -67.60 -13.13 30.90
C LEU A 5 -69.02 -13.22 31.51
N PRO A 6 -69.23 -13.59 32.80
CA PRO A 6 -69.07 -12.61 33.90
C PRO A 6 -68.79 -13.12 35.35
N ALA A 7 -68.22 -12.20 36.12
CA ALA A 7 -68.54 -11.75 37.49
C ALA A 7 -68.70 -12.71 38.72
N ALA A 8 -67.90 -12.34 39.75
CA ALA A 8 -68.21 -12.16 41.18
C ALA A 8 -68.32 -13.40 42.11
N LEU A 9 -67.48 -13.45 43.17
CA LEU A 9 -67.85 -13.03 44.54
C LEU A 9 -66.63 -13.14 45.50
N ALA A 10 -66.70 -12.36 46.59
CA ALA A 10 -65.65 -12.05 47.56
C ALA A 10 -65.41 -13.09 48.67
N ALA A 11 -64.24 -13.04 49.31
CA ALA A 11 -64.10 -13.19 50.77
C ALA A 11 -62.71 -12.69 51.24
N LEU A 12 -62.69 -11.58 51.98
CA LEU A 12 -61.58 -11.15 52.83
C LEU A 12 -61.53 -12.06 54.07
N ILE A 13 -60.32 -12.51 54.46
CA ILE A 13 -60.00 -12.81 55.86
C ILE A 13 -58.67 -12.14 56.20
N LEU A 14 -58.74 -11.28 57.21
CA LEU A 14 -57.67 -10.54 57.86
C LEU A 14 -56.74 -11.47 58.65
N LEU A 15 -55.43 -11.24 58.53
CA LEU A 15 -54.47 -11.61 59.58
C LEU A 15 -53.56 -10.39 59.82
N ALA A 16 -53.83 -9.74 60.96
CA ALA A 16 -53.00 -8.71 61.54
C ALA A 16 -51.71 -9.34 62.09
N GLY A 17 -50.56 -8.78 61.71
CA GLY A 17 -49.25 -9.12 62.25
C GLY A 17 -48.47 -7.82 62.49
N CYS A 18 -48.02 -7.65 63.72
CA CYS A 18 -47.59 -6.39 64.34
C CYS A 18 -46.50 -5.61 63.58
N ALA A 19 -46.68 -4.29 63.56
CA ALA A 19 -45.72 -3.31 63.12
C ALA A 19 -44.55 -3.19 64.12
N SER A 20 -43.31 -3.25 63.61
CA SER A 20 -42.13 -2.70 64.26
C SER A 20 -41.68 -1.49 63.44
N THR A 21 -41.90 -0.29 63.97
CA THR A 21 -41.46 0.97 63.37
C THR A 21 -39.95 1.13 63.54
N ALA A 22 -39.19 1.00 62.45
CA ALA A 22 -37.81 1.47 62.39
C ALA A 22 -37.81 3.00 62.16
N PRO A 23 -36.87 3.76 62.75
CA PRO A 23 -36.85 5.21 62.61
C PRO A 23 -36.46 5.61 61.18
N THR A 24 -37.30 6.41 60.56
CA THR A 24 -37.07 7.02 59.24
C THR A 24 -35.92 8.01 59.36
N LYS A 25 -34.77 7.70 58.77
CA LYS A 25 -33.72 8.69 58.54
C LYS A 25 -34.25 9.69 57.51
N THR A 26 -34.43 10.94 57.93
CA THR A 26 -34.69 12.08 57.06
C THR A 26 -33.54 12.20 56.06
N SER A 27 -33.80 11.87 54.79
CA SER A 27 -32.86 12.13 53.70
C SER A 27 -32.83 13.63 53.42
N ALA A 28 -31.65 14.23 53.50
CA ALA A 28 -31.41 15.59 53.05
C ALA A 28 -31.80 15.76 51.56
N PRO A 29 -32.26 16.95 51.14
CA PRO A 29 -32.60 17.19 49.74
C PRO A 29 -31.37 16.97 48.85
N ALA A 30 -31.53 16.12 47.84
CA ALA A 30 -30.49 15.85 46.86
C ALA A 30 -30.21 17.12 46.04
N ILE A 31 -28.96 17.59 46.11
CA ILE A 31 -28.44 18.63 45.22
C ILE A 31 -28.52 18.07 43.79
N PRO A 32 -29.07 18.81 42.81
CA PRO A 32 -29.07 18.36 41.43
C PRO A 32 -27.63 18.11 40.99
N ALA A 33 -27.32 16.88 40.57
CA ALA A 33 -26.02 16.56 40.01
C ALA A 33 -25.79 17.47 38.80
N ALA A 34 -24.68 18.20 38.80
CA ALA A 34 -24.24 18.96 37.64
C ALA A 34 -24.18 18.00 36.43
N PRO A 35 -24.54 18.45 35.22
CA PRO A 35 -24.44 17.61 34.04
C PRO A 35 -22.99 17.12 33.93
N VAL A 36 -22.82 15.80 33.96
CA VAL A 36 -21.53 15.16 33.71
C VAL A 36 -21.16 15.56 32.29
N ALA A 37 -20.15 16.44 32.16
CA ALA A 37 -19.56 16.73 30.87
C ALA A 37 -19.11 15.39 30.28
N THR A 38 -19.77 14.95 29.21
CA THR A 38 -19.25 13.88 28.36
C THR A 38 -17.83 14.27 28.00
N ALA A 39 -16.85 13.49 28.44
CA ALA A 39 -15.48 13.64 27.98
C ALA A 39 -15.53 13.76 26.44
N PRO A 40 -14.84 14.74 25.84
CA PRO A 40 -14.79 14.82 24.38
C PRO A 40 -14.39 13.45 23.87
N GLY A 41 -15.26 12.84 23.05
CA GLY A 41 -15.01 11.51 22.49
C GLY A 41 -13.61 11.51 21.90
N ALA A 42 -12.79 10.50 22.24
CA ALA A 42 -11.38 10.45 21.89
C ALA A 42 -11.21 10.81 20.41
N THR A 43 -10.76 12.04 20.15
CA THR A 43 -10.48 12.50 18.79
C THR A 43 -9.21 11.79 18.38
N THR A 44 -9.26 10.98 17.31
CA THR A 44 -8.05 10.47 16.68
C THR A 44 -7.11 11.66 16.45
N PRO A 45 -5.87 11.64 16.99
CA PRO A 45 -4.92 12.71 16.76
C PRO A 45 -4.72 12.98 15.27
N ALA A 46 -4.32 14.20 14.91
CA ALA A 46 -3.98 14.50 13.53
C ALA A 46 -2.87 13.55 13.05
N ASP A 47 -3.05 13.02 11.84
CA ASP A 47 -2.09 12.13 11.20
C ASP A 47 -1.47 12.86 10.00
N ASP A 48 -0.13 12.92 9.93
CA ASP A 48 0.58 13.60 8.85
C ASP A 48 0.31 12.96 7.48
N ASN A 49 -0.12 11.69 7.43
CA ASN A 49 -0.44 10.98 6.19
C ASN A 49 -1.86 11.28 5.67
N LEU A 50 -2.71 11.97 6.43
CA LEU A 50 -4.12 12.21 6.09
C LEU A 50 -4.27 12.86 4.70
N ASN A 51 -3.52 13.93 4.43
CA ASN A 51 -3.63 14.66 3.16
C ASN A 51 -3.07 13.86 1.98
N ALA A 52 -2.01 13.08 2.19
CA ALA A 52 -1.45 12.22 1.15
C ALA A 52 -2.44 11.11 0.77
N VAL A 53 -3.05 10.44 1.76
CA VAL A 53 -4.09 9.42 1.53
C VAL A 53 -5.32 10.04 0.88
N ALA A 54 -5.77 11.21 1.35
CA ALA A 54 -6.91 11.90 0.76
C ALA A 54 -6.64 12.26 -0.72
N TRP A 55 -5.44 12.75 -1.04
CA TRP A 55 -5.05 13.01 -2.41
C TRP A 55 -5.06 11.73 -3.26
N SER A 56 -4.40 10.66 -2.81
CA SER A 56 -4.36 9.38 -3.52
C SER A 56 -5.74 8.74 -3.73
N GLN A 57 -6.71 8.96 -2.83
CA GLN A 57 -8.04 8.36 -2.94
C GLN A 57 -9.08 9.21 -3.66
N THR A 58 -8.93 10.53 -3.66
CA THR A 58 -10.03 11.44 -4.00
C THR A 58 -9.67 12.51 -5.01
N ALA A 59 -8.38 12.82 -5.19
CA ALA A 59 -7.96 13.79 -6.19
C ALA A 59 -7.98 13.13 -7.58
N ILE A 60 -8.71 13.70 -8.52
CA ILE A 60 -8.71 13.20 -9.89
C ILE A 60 -7.33 13.37 -10.55
N GLU A 61 -6.53 14.34 -10.08
CA GLU A 61 -5.15 14.59 -10.51
C GLU A 61 -4.26 13.37 -10.28
N HIS A 62 -4.48 12.60 -9.20
CA HIS A 62 -3.79 11.33 -8.97
C HIS A 62 -4.03 10.39 -10.16
N ASP A 63 -5.28 10.09 -10.46
CA ASP A 63 -5.66 9.16 -11.52
C ASP A 63 -5.22 9.63 -12.91
N LEU A 64 -5.26 10.95 -13.15
CA LEU A 64 -4.79 11.55 -14.40
C LEU A 64 -3.29 11.36 -14.61
N ILE A 65 -2.47 11.43 -13.55
CA ILE A 65 -1.02 11.16 -13.65
C ILE A 65 -0.78 9.70 -14.03
N TYR A 66 -1.47 8.73 -13.41
CA TYR A 66 -1.34 7.31 -13.78
C TYR A 66 -1.75 7.06 -15.23
N LEU A 67 -2.91 7.59 -15.64
CA LEU A 67 -3.39 7.48 -17.02
C LEU A 67 -2.41 8.08 -18.02
N GLN A 68 -1.86 9.27 -17.73
CA GLN A 68 -0.88 9.91 -18.59
C GLN A 68 0.37 9.04 -18.71
N THR A 69 0.96 8.62 -17.59
CA THR A 69 2.18 7.82 -17.56
C THR A 69 2.04 6.51 -18.34
N TYR A 70 0.96 5.76 -18.15
CA TYR A 70 0.75 4.50 -18.87
C TYR A 70 0.42 4.70 -20.36
N ARG A 71 -0.28 5.78 -20.74
CA ARG A 71 -0.52 6.12 -22.14
C ARG A 71 0.77 6.54 -22.85
N ASP A 72 1.58 7.36 -22.20
CA ASP A 72 2.88 7.79 -22.73
C ASP A 72 3.80 6.58 -22.91
N ALA A 73 3.86 5.69 -21.92
CA ALA A 73 4.60 4.43 -22.02
C ALA A 73 4.11 3.55 -23.17
N GLN A 74 2.79 3.37 -23.30
CA GLN A 74 2.21 2.60 -24.41
C GLN A 74 2.61 3.18 -25.77
N SER A 75 2.65 4.50 -25.91
CA SER A 75 3.02 5.19 -27.16
C SER A 75 4.48 4.93 -27.59
N HIS A 76 5.36 4.63 -26.63
CA HIS A 76 6.77 4.34 -26.88
C HIS A 76 7.10 2.84 -26.99
N LEU A 77 6.21 1.96 -26.52
CA LEU A 77 6.50 0.55 -26.29
C LEU A 77 6.94 -0.20 -27.56
N LEU A 78 6.26 0.02 -28.68
CA LEU A 78 6.58 -0.68 -29.93
C LEU A 78 7.89 -0.19 -30.56
N ALA A 79 8.21 1.10 -30.40
CA ALA A 79 9.50 1.64 -30.82
C ALA A 79 10.65 1.06 -29.99
N ALA A 80 10.49 0.98 -28.66
CA ALA A 80 11.44 0.33 -27.77
C ALA A 80 11.63 -1.17 -28.11
N MET A 81 10.55 -1.87 -28.48
CA MET A 81 10.62 -3.27 -28.92
C MET A 81 11.40 -3.45 -30.23
N ALA A 82 11.26 -2.51 -31.17
CA ALA A 82 11.90 -2.55 -32.48
C ALA A 82 13.42 -2.32 -32.40
N ASP A 83 13.87 -1.37 -31.58
CA ASP A 83 15.29 -1.12 -31.35
C ASP A 83 15.92 -2.30 -30.61
N LYS A 84 16.84 -3.04 -31.24
CA LYS A 84 17.49 -4.22 -30.65
C LYS A 84 18.59 -3.91 -29.64
N GLN A 85 19.06 -2.67 -29.57
CA GLN A 85 20.00 -2.20 -28.56
C GLN A 85 19.29 -1.66 -27.31
N TRP A 86 17.96 -1.53 -27.35
CA TRP A 86 17.18 -1.06 -26.23
C TRP A 86 17.20 -2.05 -25.06
N ASP A 87 17.48 -1.52 -23.87
CA ASP A 87 17.33 -2.18 -22.59
C ASP A 87 17.06 -1.15 -21.48
N ALA A 88 16.19 -1.51 -20.55
CA ALA A 88 15.78 -0.67 -19.43
C ALA A 88 16.28 -1.20 -18.08
N LEU A 89 17.12 -2.23 -18.04
CA LEU A 89 17.82 -2.59 -16.81
C LEU A 89 19.04 -1.68 -16.57
N PRO A 90 19.31 -1.31 -15.30
CA PRO A 90 20.62 -0.81 -14.89
C PRO A 90 21.74 -1.72 -15.39
N LYS A 91 22.92 -1.14 -15.67
CA LYS A 91 24.09 -1.90 -16.12
C LYS A 91 24.43 -3.06 -15.17
N ASP A 92 24.35 -2.81 -13.87
CA ASP A 92 24.70 -3.78 -12.83
C ASP A 92 23.65 -4.90 -12.69
N ASP A 93 22.43 -4.68 -13.16
CA ASP A 93 21.35 -5.68 -13.14
C ASP A 93 21.28 -6.51 -14.45
N ARG A 94 21.97 -6.06 -15.51
CA ARG A 94 22.08 -6.78 -16.79
C ARG A 94 23.26 -7.75 -16.76
N VAL A 95 23.05 -8.94 -16.19
CA VAL A 95 24.12 -9.96 -16.01
C VAL A 95 24.25 -10.97 -17.16
N ALA A 96 23.33 -10.95 -18.13
CA ALA A 96 23.40 -11.76 -19.35
C ALA A 96 23.18 -10.89 -20.61
N PRO A 97 23.78 -11.23 -21.78
CA PRO A 97 23.59 -10.45 -23.00
C PRO A 97 22.13 -10.34 -23.43
N ALA A 98 21.65 -9.13 -23.71
CA ALA A 98 20.25 -8.90 -24.10
C ALA A 98 19.89 -9.41 -25.52
N LYS A 99 20.90 -9.70 -26.36
CA LYS A 99 20.71 -10.09 -27.76
C LYS A 99 19.96 -11.43 -27.86
N GLY A 100 18.83 -11.41 -28.55
CA GLY A 100 18.00 -12.60 -28.79
C GLY A 100 17.04 -12.96 -27.64
N LEU A 101 17.07 -12.22 -26.54
CA LEU A 101 16.14 -12.43 -25.43
C LEU A 101 14.72 -11.93 -25.77
N LYS A 102 13.71 -12.55 -25.14
CA LYS A 102 12.30 -12.17 -25.29
C LYS A 102 12.07 -10.76 -24.70
N PRO A 103 11.34 -9.85 -25.37
CA PRO A 103 11.02 -8.54 -24.78
C PRO A 103 10.10 -8.68 -23.57
N ALA A 104 10.33 -7.85 -22.55
CA ALA A 104 9.47 -7.77 -21.37
C ALA A 104 9.33 -6.34 -20.85
N VAL A 105 8.27 -6.08 -20.08
CA VAL A 105 8.15 -4.92 -19.20
C VAL A 105 8.13 -5.40 -17.75
N VAL A 106 8.69 -4.58 -16.85
CA VAL A 106 8.78 -4.88 -15.42
C VAL A 106 8.00 -3.83 -14.64
N LEU A 107 7.11 -4.27 -13.78
CA LEU A 107 6.32 -3.38 -12.93
C LEU A 107 6.52 -3.76 -11.46
N ASP A 108 6.66 -2.75 -10.60
CA ASP A 108 6.26 -2.91 -9.20
C ASP A 108 4.74 -3.20 -9.10
N ILE A 109 4.28 -3.66 -7.92
CA ILE A 109 2.87 -3.88 -7.66
C ILE A 109 2.23 -2.76 -6.84
N ASP A 110 2.77 -2.42 -5.67
CA ASP A 110 2.03 -1.64 -4.68
C ASP A 110 2.17 -0.15 -4.98
N GLU A 111 1.06 0.56 -5.23
CA GLU A 111 1.08 1.96 -5.73
C GLU A 111 1.70 2.09 -7.13
N THR A 112 1.89 0.99 -7.85
CA THR A 112 2.27 0.98 -9.28
C THR A 112 1.19 0.31 -10.13
N VAL A 113 0.76 -0.88 -9.71
CA VAL A 113 -0.27 -1.69 -10.38
C VAL A 113 -1.54 -1.77 -9.53
N LEU A 114 -1.41 -1.99 -8.22
CA LEU A 114 -2.51 -2.17 -7.28
C LEU A 114 -2.57 -0.98 -6.31
N ASP A 115 -3.77 -0.44 -6.14
CA ASP A 115 -4.10 0.62 -5.17
C ASP A 115 -4.32 0.01 -3.78
N ASN A 116 -3.40 0.31 -2.87
CA ASN A 116 -3.43 -0.07 -1.46
C ASN A 116 -3.76 1.11 -0.54
N SER A 117 -4.15 2.27 -1.09
CA SER A 117 -4.59 3.41 -0.29
C SER A 117 -5.69 3.08 0.73
N PRO A 118 -6.60 2.08 0.55
CA PRO A 118 -7.54 1.71 1.60
C PRO A 118 -6.87 1.15 2.85
N TYR A 119 -5.71 0.50 2.73
CA TYR A 119 -4.90 0.09 3.88
C TYR A 119 -4.34 1.32 4.60
N GLN A 120 -3.78 2.28 3.86
CA GLN A 120 -3.29 3.54 4.45
C GLN A 120 -4.41 4.32 5.16
N ALA A 121 -5.62 4.34 4.58
CA ALA A 121 -6.80 4.95 5.20
C ALA A 121 -7.22 4.25 6.51
N ARG A 122 -6.98 2.93 6.64
CA ARG A 122 -7.22 2.22 7.92
C ARG A 122 -6.24 2.67 8.99
N LEU A 123 -4.96 2.82 8.64
CA LEU A 123 -3.93 3.31 9.57
C LEU A 123 -4.24 4.73 10.05
N VAL A 124 -4.58 5.64 9.14
CA VAL A 124 -4.97 7.02 9.50
C VAL A 124 -6.19 7.02 10.43
N LYS A 125 -7.20 6.19 10.16
CA LYS A 125 -8.41 6.12 11.01
C LYS A 125 -8.15 5.53 12.39
N SER A 126 -7.28 4.53 12.49
CA SER A 126 -6.94 3.87 13.75
C SER A 126 -5.85 4.61 14.54
N GLY A 127 -5.13 5.55 13.91
CA GLY A 127 -3.91 6.15 14.46
C GLY A 127 -2.73 5.16 14.51
N GLY A 128 -2.82 4.03 13.79
CA GLY A 128 -1.82 2.97 13.78
C GLY A 128 -0.62 3.24 12.88
N GLU A 129 0.32 2.31 12.88
CA GLU A 129 1.47 2.29 11.99
C GLU A 129 1.51 0.98 11.20
N TYR A 130 2.31 0.94 10.13
CA TYR A 130 2.52 -0.28 9.36
C TYR A 130 2.96 -1.43 10.27
N ASN A 131 2.32 -2.59 10.10
CA ASN A 131 2.81 -3.84 10.63
C ASN A 131 2.51 -4.97 9.64
N GLU A 132 3.38 -5.99 9.66
CA GLU A 132 3.35 -7.05 8.66
C GLU A 132 2.07 -7.90 8.73
N ALA A 133 1.51 -8.10 9.93
CA ALA A 133 0.31 -8.92 10.11
C ALA A 133 -0.94 -8.27 9.50
N ASP A 134 -1.16 -6.97 9.78
CA ASP A 134 -2.29 -6.23 9.21
C ASP A 134 -2.13 -6.02 7.70
N TRP A 135 -0.90 -5.85 7.23
CA TRP A 135 -0.60 -5.80 5.80
C TRP A 135 -0.89 -7.12 5.09
N ALA A 136 -0.47 -8.25 5.69
CA ALA A 136 -0.78 -9.58 5.18
C ALA A 136 -2.30 -9.83 5.17
N ALA A 137 -3.03 -9.38 6.21
CA ALA A 137 -4.48 -9.44 6.25
C ALA A 137 -5.11 -8.64 5.10
N TRP A 138 -4.64 -7.41 4.85
CA TRP A 138 -5.07 -6.61 3.69
C TRP A 138 -4.83 -7.32 2.35
N CYS A 139 -3.63 -7.86 2.14
CA CYS A 139 -3.30 -8.58 0.91
C CYS A 139 -4.21 -9.81 0.69
N ASN A 140 -4.53 -10.53 1.76
CA ASN A 140 -5.42 -11.69 1.73
C ASN A 140 -6.89 -11.34 1.44
N GLU A 141 -7.31 -10.07 1.58
CA GLU A 141 -8.63 -9.61 1.14
C GLU A 141 -8.76 -9.58 -0.39
N GLN A 142 -7.64 -9.57 -1.14
CA GLN A 142 -7.60 -9.64 -2.60
C GLN A 142 -8.57 -8.65 -3.29
N ARG A 143 -8.61 -7.43 -2.77
CA ARG A 143 -9.55 -6.39 -3.20
C ARG A 143 -8.89 -5.06 -3.54
N ALA A 144 -7.55 -5.01 -3.57
CA ALA A 144 -6.84 -3.88 -4.13
C ALA A 144 -7.26 -3.72 -5.61
N ARG A 145 -7.57 -2.51 -6.01
CA ARG A 145 -8.03 -2.22 -7.38
C ARG A 145 -6.80 -2.00 -8.27
N ALA A 146 -6.93 -2.24 -9.57
CA ALA A 146 -5.89 -1.77 -10.48
C ALA A 146 -5.87 -0.24 -10.52
N LEU A 147 -4.67 0.34 -10.52
CA LEU A 147 -4.48 1.77 -10.74
C LEU A 147 -4.81 2.15 -12.20
N PRO A 148 -5.22 3.39 -12.48
CA PRO A 148 -5.70 3.77 -13.81
C PRO A 148 -4.69 3.54 -14.94
N GLY A 149 -5.12 2.94 -16.06
CA GLY A 149 -4.33 2.74 -17.28
C GLY A 149 -3.41 1.52 -17.30
N VAL A 150 -3.10 0.92 -16.13
CA VAL A 150 -2.16 -0.21 -16.05
C VAL A 150 -2.71 -1.49 -16.70
N VAL A 151 -4.02 -1.71 -16.62
CA VAL A 151 -4.66 -2.89 -17.22
C VAL A 151 -4.58 -2.81 -18.74
N GLU A 152 -4.95 -1.66 -19.32
CA GLU A 152 -4.87 -1.44 -20.76
C GLU A 152 -3.43 -1.58 -21.27
N PHE A 153 -2.47 -0.94 -20.59
CA PHE A 153 -1.06 -1.01 -20.96
C PHE A 153 -0.50 -2.44 -20.93
N THR A 154 -0.74 -3.18 -19.84
CA THR A 154 -0.21 -4.54 -19.68
C THR A 154 -0.88 -5.53 -20.64
N GLN A 155 -2.18 -5.37 -20.90
CA GLN A 155 -2.88 -6.17 -21.92
C GLN A 155 -2.34 -5.86 -23.33
N PHE A 156 -2.10 -4.59 -23.66
CA PHE A 156 -1.50 -4.19 -24.93
C PHE A 156 -0.11 -4.82 -25.11
N ALA A 157 0.74 -4.77 -24.09
CA ALA A 157 2.05 -5.42 -24.08
C ALA A 157 1.93 -6.94 -24.34
N ALA A 158 1.05 -7.61 -23.58
CA ALA A 158 0.84 -9.05 -23.72
C ALA A 158 0.34 -9.46 -25.12
N GLN A 159 -0.60 -8.68 -25.70
CA GLN A 159 -1.10 -8.90 -27.06
C GLN A 159 -0.01 -8.77 -28.13
N HIS A 160 1.05 -8.01 -27.85
CA HIS A 160 2.20 -7.83 -28.76
C HIS A 160 3.36 -8.80 -28.44
N GLY A 161 3.11 -9.84 -27.63
CA GLY A 161 4.09 -10.85 -27.28
C GLY A 161 5.17 -10.40 -26.30
N ILE A 162 5.00 -9.21 -25.70
CA ILE A 162 5.88 -8.66 -24.67
C ILE A 162 5.48 -9.28 -23.34
N ALA A 163 6.42 -9.89 -22.63
CA ALA A 163 6.14 -10.46 -21.32
C ALA A 163 5.87 -9.35 -20.29
N VAL A 164 4.91 -9.57 -19.40
CA VAL A 164 4.62 -8.67 -18.28
C VAL A 164 5.11 -9.37 -17.01
N ILE A 165 6.06 -8.74 -16.33
CA ILE A 165 6.72 -9.28 -15.14
C ILE A 165 6.49 -8.32 -13.98
N TYR A 166 6.03 -8.86 -12.86
CA TYR A 166 5.84 -8.10 -11.63
C TYR A 166 6.96 -8.43 -10.64
N ILE A 167 7.67 -7.42 -10.14
CA ILE A 167 8.65 -7.57 -9.06
C ILE A 167 8.18 -6.73 -7.88
N SER A 168 7.79 -7.37 -6.78
CA SER A 168 7.21 -6.70 -5.61
C SER A 168 7.92 -7.09 -4.33
N ASN A 169 7.86 -6.22 -3.33
CA ASN A 169 8.32 -6.51 -1.98
C ASN A 169 7.26 -7.14 -1.08
N ARG A 170 6.09 -7.52 -1.62
CA ARG A 170 5.20 -8.46 -0.92
C ARG A 170 5.96 -9.76 -0.62
N ALA A 171 5.87 -10.21 0.63
CA ALA A 171 6.54 -11.40 1.11
C ALA A 171 6.05 -12.65 0.37
N LYS A 172 6.92 -13.67 0.31
CA LYS A 172 6.69 -14.91 -0.45
C LYS A 172 5.41 -15.67 -0.07
N ASP A 173 5.01 -15.59 1.20
CA ASP A 173 3.76 -16.18 1.69
C ASP A 173 2.50 -15.50 1.11
N LEU A 174 2.63 -14.27 0.60
CA LEU A 174 1.57 -13.52 -0.07
C LEU A 174 1.50 -13.76 -1.58
N ASP A 175 2.35 -14.64 -2.15
CA ASP A 175 2.41 -14.91 -3.59
C ASP A 175 1.02 -15.26 -4.16
N GLN A 176 0.31 -16.19 -3.53
CA GLN A 176 -0.98 -16.67 -4.03
C GLN A 176 -2.07 -15.59 -3.96
N ALA A 177 -2.15 -14.86 -2.84
CA ALA A 177 -3.11 -13.78 -2.69
C ALA A 177 -2.85 -12.66 -3.70
N THR A 178 -1.58 -12.33 -3.93
CA THR A 178 -1.16 -11.31 -4.90
C THR A 178 -1.53 -11.72 -6.32
N LEU A 179 -1.16 -12.93 -6.74
CA LEU A 179 -1.50 -13.44 -8.07
C LEU A 179 -3.02 -13.51 -8.30
N ALA A 180 -3.79 -13.90 -7.29
CA ALA A 180 -5.24 -13.91 -7.36
C ALA A 180 -5.82 -12.49 -7.51
N ASN A 181 -5.29 -11.51 -6.77
CA ASN A 181 -5.70 -10.12 -6.90
C ASN A 181 -5.36 -9.58 -8.31
N LEU A 182 -4.15 -9.82 -8.82
CA LEU A 182 -3.74 -9.36 -10.16
C LEU A 182 -4.71 -9.90 -11.24
N ARG A 183 -4.97 -11.22 -11.23
CA ARG A 183 -5.91 -11.85 -12.18
C ARG A 183 -7.32 -11.28 -12.06
N LYS A 184 -7.81 -11.03 -10.84
CA LYS A 184 -9.13 -10.45 -10.59
C LYS A 184 -9.27 -9.04 -11.17
N GLN A 185 -8.18 -8.27 -11.23
CA GLN A 185 -8.16 -6.95 -11.87
C GLN A 185 -7.95 -7.01 -13.40
N GLY A 186 -7.88 -8.21 -14.00
CA GLY A 186 -7.70 -8.37 -15.45
C GLY A 186 -6.25 -8.20 -15.93
N LEU A 187 -5.28 -8.28 -15.02
CA LEU A 187 -3.86 -8.16 -15.35
C LEU A 187 -3.32 -9.50 -15.86
N PRO A 188 -2.48 -9.49 -16.91
CA PRO A 188 -1.90 -10.71 -17.45
C PRO A 188 -0.90 -11.30 -16.45
N VAL A 189 -1.06 -12.59 -16.15
CA VAL A 189 -0.14 -13.39 -15.32
C VAL A 189 0.12 -14.69 -16.06
N SER A 190 1.31 -14.82 -16.66
CA SER A 190 1.66 -15.97 -17.52
C SER A 190 3.00 -16.59 -17.14
N GLY A 191 2.97 -17.83 -16.66
CA GLY A 191 4.15 -18.61 -16.31
C GLY A 191 4.70 -18.31 -14.91
N PRO A 192 5.70 -19.09 -14.45
CA PRO A 192 6.25 -18.97 -13.11
C PRO A 192 7.06 -17.68 -12.89
N GLU A 193 7.61 -17.08 -13.94
CA GLU A 193 8.37 -15.82 -13.84
C GLU A 193 7.49 -14.56 -13.95
N ALA A 194 6.16 -14.71 -14.05
CA ALA A 194 5.26 -13.57 -14.11
C ALA A 194 5.32 -12.71 -12.83
N PHE A 195 5.68 -13.31 -11.69
CA PHE A 195 5.75 -12.63 -10.41
C PHE A 195 6.96 -13.08 -9.58
N LEU A 196 7.70 -12.11 -9.04
CA LEU A 196 8.85 -12.33 -8.15
C LEU A 196 8.68 -11.50 -6.86
N GLY A 197 8.18 -12.14 -5.80
CA GLY A 197 8.02 -11.56 -4.47
C GLY A 197 9.32 -11.44 -3.67
N LEU A 198 9.27 -10.78 -2.51
CA LEU A 198 10.39 -10.71 -1.57
C LEU A 198 10.67 -12.10 -0.98
N GLY A 199 11.94 -12.49 -0.93
CA GLY A 199 12.36 -13.85 -0.55
C GLY A 199 12.42 -14.82 -1.73
N THR A 200 12.27 -14.36 -2.97
CA THR A 200 12.64 -15.14 -4.15
C THR A 200 14.14 -15.44 -4.11
N PHE A 201 14.49 -16.73 -4.05
CA PHE A 201 15.89 -17.16 -4.11
C PHE A 201 16.47 -16.92 -5.50
N VAL A 202 17.66 -16.34 -5.55
CA VAL A 202 18.43 -16.10 -6.77
C VAL A 202 19.83 -16.65 -6.53
N GLU A 203 20.21 -17.64 -7.34
CA GLU A 203 21.55 -18.22 -7.28
C GLU A 203 22.61 -17.16 -7.58
N ASP A 204 23.72 -17.21 -6.85
CA ASP A 204 24.87 -16.29 -6.99
C ASP A 204 24.55 -14.79 -6.84
N CYS A 205 23.44 -14.43 -6.19
CA CYS A 205 23.11 -13.05 -5.86
C CYS A 205 22.79 -12.88 -4.37
N GLU A 206 23.52 -11.98 -3.72
CA GLU A 206 23.29 -11.63 -2.33
C GLU A 206 22.16 -10.57 -2.22
N GLN A 207 21.07 -10.93 -1.56
CA GLN A 207 19.92 -10.04 -1.37
C GLN A 207 20.25 -8.91 -0.40
N ILE A 208 20.17 -7.66 -0.86
CA ILE A 208 20.37 -6.46 -0.05
C ILE A 208 19.02 -5.97 0.46
N GLY A 209 18.68 -6.28 1.71
CA GLY A 209 17.42 -5.84 2.33
C GLY A 209 16.21 -6.13 1.43
N THR A 210 15.42 -5.10 1.13
CA THR A 210 14.26 -5.16 0.24
C THR A 210 14.55 -4.73 -1.20
N GLU A 211 15.81 -4.52 -1.58
CA GLU A 211 16.17 -4.12 -2.94
C GLU A 211 15.76 -5.18 -3.97
N LYS A 212 15.44 -4.74 -5.18
CA LYS A 212 14.91 -5.63 -6.24
C LYS A 212 15.99 -6.13 -7.21
N GLY A 213 17.26 -5.77 -6.99
CA GLY A 213 18.40 -6.08 -7.85
C GLY A 213 18.51 -7.56 -8.23
N CYS A 214 18.57 -8.48 -7.26
CA CYS A 214 18.67 -9.92 -7.54
C CYS A 214 17.51 -10.44 -8.42
N ARG A 215 16.29 -9.96 -8.18
CA ARG A 215 15.11 -10.35 -8.97
C ARG A 215 15.16 -9.77 -10.39
N ARG A 216 15.70 -8.55 -10.58
CA ARG A 216 15.99 -7.99 -11.91
C ARG A 216 17.10 -8.76 -12.62
N GLN A 217 18.14 -9.17 -11.92
CA GLN A 217 19.23 -10.01 -12.47
C GLN A 217 18.70 -11.37 -12.91
N LEU A 218 17.84 -12.01 -12.11
CA LEU A 218 17.20 -13.29 -12.46
C LEU A 218 16.46 -13.23 -13.80
N ILE A 219 15.64 -12.19 -14.03
CA ILE A 219 14.92 -12.05 -15.30
C ILE A 219 15.83 -11.61 -16.45
N SER A 220 16.98 -11.00 -16.15
CA SER A 220 17.93 -10.56 -17.17
C SER A 220 18.49 -11.72 -18.01
N HIS A 221 18.48 -12.95 -17.49
CA HIS A 221 18.90 -14.14 -18.24
C HIS A 221 17.92 -14.56 -19.35
N LYS A 222 16.64 -14.17 -19.23
CA LYS A 222 15.57 -14.63 -20.13
C LYS A 222 14.96 -13.49 -20.95
N TYR A 223 15.05 -12.26 -20.44
CA TYR A 223 14.30 -11.13 -20.97
C TYR A 223 15.17 -9.91 -21.25
N ARG A 224 14.87 -9.24 -22.37
CA ARG A 224 15.33 -7.88 -22.67
C ARG A 224 14.27 -6.91 -22.19
N ILE A 225 14.60 -6.05 -21.24
CA ILE A 225 13.60 -5.25 -20.56
C ILE A 225 13.39 -3.96 -21.35
N LEU A 226 12.16 -3.72 -21.80
CA LEU A 226 11.80 -2.54 -22.57
C LEU A 226 11.49 -1.35 -21.67
N MET A 227 10.79 -1.60 -20.56
CA MET A 227 10.37 -0.54 -19.65
C MET A 227 10.32 -1.07 -18.21
N GLN A 228 10.59 -0.18 -17.26
CA GLN A 228 10.39 -0.39 -15.83
C GLN A 228 9.37 0.62 -15.30
N PHE A 229 8.52 0.20 -14.36
CA PHE A 229 7.49 1.02 -13.73
C PHE A 229 7.57 0.87 -12.21
N GLY A 230 7.42 1.96 -11.48
CA GLY A 230 7.54 1.97 -10.03
C GLY A 230 7.22 3.32 -9.40
N ASP A 231 6.77 3.31 -8.17
CA ASP A 231 6.61 4.48 -7.32
C ASP A 231 7.87 4.77 -6.47
N GLN A 232 8.83 3.84 -6.44
CA GLN A 232 10.06 3.94 -5.66
C GLN A 232 11.31 3.82 -6.53
N ILE A 233 12.38 4.54 -6.15
CA ILE A 233 13.68 4.44 -6.83
C ILE A 233 14.20 2.98 -6.84
N GLY A 234 13.96 2.24 -5.75
CA GLY A 234 14.34 0.82 -5.60
C GLY A 234 13.71 -0.12 -6.63
N ASP A 235 12.63 0.30 -7.31
CA ASP A 235 12.00 -0.43 -8.40
C ASP A 235 12.87 -0.46 -9.65
N PHE A 236 13.62 0.61 -9.86
CA PHE A 236 14.42 0.83 -11.05
C PHE A 236 15.88 0.42 -10.87
N VAL A 237 16.47 0.74 -9.71
CA VAL A 237 17.90 0.59 -9.43
C VAL A 237 18.14 0.35 -7.94
N THR A 238 19.22 -0.37 -7.62
CA THR A 238 19.62 -0.63 -6.23
C THR A 238 20.12 0.64 -5.55
N VAL A 239 19.56 0.98 -4.38
CA VAL A 239 20.01 2.12 -3.55
C VAL A 239 20.82 1.62 -2.35
N LEU A 240 22.15 1.68 -2.43
CA LEU A 240 23.03 1.17 -1.38
C LEU A 240 23.00 2.00 -0.08
N ALA A 241 22.75 3.31 -0.20
CA ALA A 241 22.67 4.21 0.93
C ALA A 241 21.37 5.01 0.84
N ASN A 242 20.40 4.70 1.70
CA ASN A 242 19.11 5.38 1.69
C ASN A 242 19.18 6.71 2.48
N ASN A 243 19.81 7.70 1.86
CA ASN A 243 19.84 9.10 2.27
C ASN A 243 19.80 9.99 1.00
N ALA A 244 19.72 11.31 1.16
CA ALA A 244 19.59 12.22 0.02
C ALA A 244 20.71 12.05 -1.04
N GLU A 245 21.98 11.99 -0.60
CA GLU A 245 23.14 11.84 -1.48
C GLU A 245 23.14 10.48 -2.19
N GLY A 246 22.92 9.39 -1.45
CA GLY A 246 22.92 8.03 -1.98
C GLY A 246 21.82 7.81 -3.01
N ARG A 247 20.62 8.35 -2.76
CA ARG A 247 19.50 8.33 -3.72
C ARG A 247 19.82 9.13 -4.99
N GLN A 248 20.38 10.32 -4.85
CA GLN A 248 20.81 11.14 -5.99
C GLN A 248 21.90 10.43 -6.79
N LYS A 249 22.88 9.83 -6.11
CA LYS A 249 23.97 9.07 -6.74
C LYS A 249 23.46 7.86 -7.51
N ALA A 250 22.50 7.11 -6.96
CA ALA A 250 21.90 5.96 -7.63
C ALA A 250 21.15 6.37 -8.91
N MET A 251 20.45 7.50 -8.90
CA MET A 251 19.66 7.97 -10.04
C MET A 251 20.46 8.71 -11.12
N LYS A 252 21.57 9.35 -10.75
CA LYS A 252 22.36 10.20 -11.66
C LYS A 252 22.65 9.59 -13.04
N PRO A 253 23.00 8.29 -13.20
CA PRO A 253 23.27 7.71 -14.52
C PRO A 253 22.03 7.53 -15.42
N TYR A 254 20.83 7.65 -14.84
CA TYR A 254 19.57 7.23 -15.47
C TYR A 254 18.56 8.37 -15.60
N MET A 255 18.96 9.62 -15.37
CA MET A 255 18.04 10.77 -15.45
C MET A 255 17.37 10.88 -16.84
N ASP A 256 18.12 10.62 -17.92
CA ASP A 256 17.59 10.65 -19.29
C ASP A 256 16.65 9.48 -19.62
N TRP A 257 16.53 8.49 -18.72
CA TRP A 257 15.67 7.33 -18.90
C TRP A 257 14.24 7.57 -18.38
N ILE A 258 14.05 8.59 -17.55
CA ILE A 258 12.74 8.93 -16.99
C ILE A 258 11.79 9.38 -18.11
N GLY A 259 10.62 8.77 -18.16
CA GLY A 259 9.60 9.00 -19.21
C GLY A 259 9.88 8.30 -20.54
N THR A 260 10.98 7.54 -20.67
CA THR A 260 11.33 6.81 -21.90
C THR A 260 11.52 5.32 -21.66
N ARG A 261 12.39 4.96 -20.71
CA ARG A 261 12.65 3.58 -20.25
C ARG A 261 12.03 3.34 -18.88
N TRP A 262 12.06 4.34 -18.01
CA TRP A 262 11.59 4.26 -16.64
C TRP A 262 10.42 5.20 -16.45
N PHE A 263 9.30 4.65 -15.99
CA PHE A 263 8.07 5.39 -15.80
C PHE A 263 7.77 5.43 -14.31
N VAL A 264 7.91 6.62 -13.72
CA VAL A 264 7.76 6.86 -12.27
C VAL A 264 6.31 7.22 -11.95
N LEU A 265 5.79 6.66 -10.86
CA LEU A 265 4.42 6.86 -10.40
C LEU A 265 4.42 7.61 -9.05
N PRO A 266 3.41 8.44 -8.77
CA PRO A 266 3.37 9.22 -7.54
C PRO A 266 2.87 8.37 -6.35
N ASN A 267 3.69 8.26 -5.31
CA ASN A 267 3.28 7.75 -4.00
C ASN A 267 3.76 8.67 -2.87
N PRO A 268 2.91 9.62 -2.42
CA PRO A 268 3.23 10.47 -1.29
C PRO A 268 2.90 9.82 0.07
N THR A 269 2.31 8.62 0.08
CA THR A 269 1.75 8.02 1.30
C THR A 269 2.77 7.24 2.11
N TYR A 270 3.74 6.62 1.45
CA TYR A 270 4.85 5.90 2.07
C TYR A 270 5.97 5.68 1.03
N GLY A 271 7.08 5.10 1.49
CA GLY A 271 8.14 4.56 0.65
C GLY A 271 9.52 4.90 1.16
N ALA A 272 10.57 4.37 0.53
CA ALA A 272 11.94 4.54 1.01
C ALA A 272 12.40 6.00 1.15
N TRP A 273 11.70 6.96 0.52
CA TRP A 273 11.98 8.39 0.69
C TRP A 273 11.70 8.88 2.12
N GLU A 274 10.75 8.27 2.84
CA GLU A 274 10.36 8.67 4.18
C GLU A 274 11.44 8.34 5.23
N PRO A 275 11.91 7.08 5.37
CA PRO A 275 12.96 6.74 6.33
C PRO A 275 14.29 7.42 6.07
N ALA A 276 14.55 7.86 4.83
CA ALA A 276 15.71 8.68 4.50
C ALA A 276 15.73 10.02 5.26
N LEU A 277 14.58 10.49 5.77
CA LEU A 277 14.45 11.73 6.55
C LEU A 277 14.74 11.55 8.04
N PHE A 278 14.84 10.31 8.53
CA PHE A 278 15.12 9.99 9.93
C PHE A 278 16.18 8.88 10.10
N ASN A 279 17.19 8.89 9.23
CA ASN A 279 18.34 7.97 9.28
C ASN A 279 17.99 6.48 9.17
N ASN A 280 16.82 6.14 8.61
CA ASN A 280 16.29 4.78 8.52
C ASN A 280 16.01 4.11 9.86
N ASP A 281 15.95 4.88 10.95
CA ASP A 281 15.74 4.35 12.29
C ASP A 281 14.25 4.19 12.62
N TYR A 282 13.70 3.02 12.28
CA TYR A 282 12.35 2.64 12.69
C TYR A 282 12.24 2.27 14.18
N THR A 283 13.36 2.14 14.90
CA THR A 283 13.34 1.86 16.35
C THR A 283 13.11 3.12 17.18
N ALA A 284 13.40 4.31 16.62
CA ALA A 284 13.07 5.59 17.24
C ALA A 284 11.55 5.76 17.42
N PRO A 285 11.05 6.37 18.50
CA PRO A 285 9.62 6.64 18.68
C PRO A 285 9.00 7.46 17.53
N ARG A 286 7.71 7.26 17.26
CA ARG A 286 6.98 7.96 16.17
C ARG A 286 7.13 9.49 16.21
N ASP A 287 7.04 10.08 17.41
CA ASP A 287 7.19 11.53 17.58
C ASP A 287 8.60 12.03 17.26
N GLU A 288 9.61 11.22 17.53
CA GLU A 288 11.01 11.54 17.21
C GLU A 288 11.27 11.46 15.70
N ARG A 289 10.75 10.43 15.02
CA ARG A 289 10.78 10.36 13.55
C ARG A 289 10.07 11.55 12.92
N ARG A 290 8.90 11.92 13.46
CA ARG A 290 8.13 13.10 13.02
C ARG A 290 8.92 14.39 13.20
N ARG A 291 9.60 14.58 14.34
CA ARG A 291 10.47 15.73 14.60
C ARG A 291 11.59 15.84 13.57
N GLN A 292 12.27 14.73 13.25
CA GLN A 292 13.34 14.69 12.24
C GLN A 292 12.81 15.01 10.84
N LYS A 293 11.64 14.47 10.45
CA LYS A 293 10.96 14.82 9.19
C LYS A 293 10.70 16.32 9.09
N ILE A 294 10.16 16.96 10.13
CA ILE A 294 9.93 18.42 10.16
C ILE A 294 11.25 19.18 9.96
N GLN A 295 12.34 18.75 10.60
CA GLN A 295 13.65 19.38 10.47
C GLN A 295 14.27 19.25 9.07
N SER A 296 13.86 18.24 8.29
CA SER A 296 14.34 18.05 6.92
C SER A 296 13.64 18.95 5.88
N LEU A 297 12.56 19.64 6.26
CA LEU A 297 11.83 20.52 5.35
C LEU A 297 12.62 21.81 5.12
N ARG A 298 12.66 22.26 3.87
CA ARG A 298 13.28 23.55 3.51
C ARG A 298 12.33 24.70 3.83
N THR A 299 12.86 25.77 4.39
CA THR A 299 12.09 26.99 4.75
C THR A 299 12.61 28.25 4.06
N ASP A 300 13.67 28.11 3.25
CA ASP A 300 14.39 29.14 2.52
C ASP A 300 14.52 28.80 1.02
#